data_AF-A0A933LJE9-F1
#
_entry.id   AF-A0A933LJE9-F1
#
_cell.length_a   1.000
_cell.length_b   1.000
_cell.length_c   1.000
_cell.angle_alpha   90.00
_cell.angle_beta   90.00
_cell.angle_gamma   90.00
#
_symmetry.space_group_name_H-M   'P 1'
#
loop_
_entity.id
_entity.type
_entity.pdbx_description
1 polymer ?
#
loop_
_entity_poly.entity_id
_entity_poly.type
_entity_poly.pdbx_seq_one_letter_code
_entity_poly.pdbx_strand_id
1 'polypeptide(L)'
;PNSILVSSSTNKVTGIVQGLTLNLVAPSDTAIQVTVGQNVDSLVSELTTFIDGYNAALDRIDELTRYDVDTNQKGLLFGENTVLQLRDRLNRELARALPDSYILRQLAGVGITTLDESGNVIGGGRLRLDEQKLRDALSADPAAVQSLFTKVTTVKGADGQDRVSYVGIFASLKNTLRSITSSTSGLLMDQSNRLADQLDLYNERAENMQKLLDRKEANYYAQFQAMEQALARLQSQQSALSQLSGLTSWLSTSSS
;
A
#
# COMPACT_ATOMS: atom_id res chain seq x y z
N PRO A 1 -40.71 3.71 44.41
CA PRO A 1 -39.27 3.41 44.23
C PRO A 1 -38.68 2.87 45.53
N ASN A 2 -38.35 1.58 45.57
CA ASN A 2 -37.73 0.99 46.76
C ASN A 2 -36.24 1.29 46.71
N SER A 3 -35.73 2.02 47.71
CA SER A 3 -34.30 2.21 47.93
C SER A 3 -33.66 0.87 48.30
N ILE A 4 -32.56 0.52 47.66
CA ILE A 4 -31.76 -0.66 48.00
C ILE A 4 -30.60 -0.19 48.88
N LEU A 5 -30.52 -0.71 50.10
CA LEU A 5 -29.37 -0.51 50.97
C LEU A 5 -28.26 -1.46 50.53
N VAL A 6 -27.07 -0.92 50.23
CA VAL A 6 -25.92 -1.72 49.86
C VAL A 6 -24.75 -1.37 50.77
N SER A 7 -24.04 -2.40 51.25
CA SER A 7 -22.80 -2.27 52.01
C SER A 7 -21.62 -2.74 51.16
N SER A 8 -20.46 -2.11 51.34
CA SER A 8 -19.20 -2.47 50.70
C SER A 8 -18.07 -2.34 51.70
N SER A 9 -17.08 -3.23 51.63
CA SER A 9 -15.87 -3.16 52.45
C SER A 9 -14.87 -2.10 51.95
N THR A 10 -15.08 -1.57 50.73
CA THR A 10 -14.21 -0.55 50.13
C THR A 10 -15.02 0.61 49.54
N ASN A 11 -14.36 1.75 49.35
CA ASN A 11 -14.92 2.91 48.67
C ASN A 11 -15.00 2.74 47.14
N LYS A 12 -14.56 1.61 46.58
CA LYS A 12 -14.70 1.28 45.16
C LYS A 12 -15.75 0.19 45.02
N VAL A 13 -16.96 0.58 44.68
CA VAL A 13 -18.12 -0.29 44.65
C VAL A 13 -18.41 -0.71 43.22
N THR A 14 -18.35 -2.01 42.96
CA THR A 14 -18.60 -2.61 41.64
C THR A 14 -19.80 -3.55 41.72
N GLY A 15 -20.47 -3.80 40.59
CA GLY A 15 -21.48 -4.86 40.48
C GLY A 15 -22.87 -4.54 41.04
N ILE A 16 -23.08 -3.39 41.68
CA ILE A 16 -24.44 -2.92 42.08
C ILE A 16 -25.27 -2.58 40.85
N VAL A 17 -24.66 -1.87 39.91
CA VAL A 17 -25.21 -1.59 38.59
C VAL A 17 -24.26 -2.22 37.59
N GLN A 18 -24.79 -3.07 36.72
CA GLN A 18 -23.99 -3.76 35.71
C GLN A 18 -23.23 -2.74 34.86
N GLY A 19 -21.92 -2.94 34.69
CA GLY A 19 -21.06 -2.07 33.88
C GLY A 19 -20.62 -0.77 34.57
N LEU A 20 -21.08 -0.46 35.79
CA LEU A 20 -20.64 0.71 36.54
C LEU A 20 -19.67 0.34 37.67
N THR A 21 -18.72 1.24 37.89
CA THR A 21 -17.89 1.29 39.09
C THR A 21 -18.13 2.63 39.77
N LEU A 22 -18.62 2.60 41.00
CA LEU A 22 -18.85 3.78 41.81
C LEU A 22 -17.67 3.98 42.75
N ASN A 23 -17.02 5.14 42.68
CA ASN A 23 -16.00 5.54 43.64
C ASN A 23 -16.62 6.50 44.65
N LEU A 24 -16.73 6.06 45.89
CA LEU A 24 -17.26 6.85 47.00
C LEU A 24 -16.15 7.77 47.54
N VAL A 25 -16.37 9.08 47.46
CA VAL A 25 -15.35 10.08 47.85
C VAL A 25 -15.65 10.66 49.24
N ALA A 26 -16.91 10.98 49.52
CA ALA A 26 -17.36 11.59 50.77
C ALA A 26 -18.83 11.24 51.04
N PRO A 27 -19.29 11.30 52.31
CA PRO A 27 -20.70 11.21 52.63
C PRO A 27 -21.50 12.39 52.05
N SER A 28 -22.77 12.17 51.74
CA SER A 28 -23.69 13.21 51.28
C SER A 28 -25.02 13.10 52.02
N ASP A 29 -25.50 14.21 52.57
CA ASP A 29 -26.80 14.32 53.22
C ASP A 29 -27.94 14.54 52.20
N THR A 30 -27.59 14.74 50.93
CA THR A 30 -28.53 14.89 49.81
C THR A 30 -28.32 13.79 48.76
N ALA A 31 -29.38 13.43 48.05
CA ALA A 31 -29.31 12.41 47.01
C ALA A 31 -28.45 12.87 45.82
N ILE A 32 -27.43 12.08 45.47
CA ILE A 32 -26.58 12.31 44.29
C ILE A 32 -27.21 11.62 43.08
N GLN A 33 -27.50 12.39 42.03
CA GLN A 33 -27.95 11.84 40.75
C GLN A 33 -26.76 11.43 39.88
N VAL A 34 -26.75 10.19 39.42
CA VAL A 34 -25.76 9.68 38.46
C VAL A 34 -26.48 9.42 37.14
N THR A 35 -26.00 10.06 36.08
CA THR A 35 -26.55 9.92 34.72
C THR A 35 -25.54 9.18 33.84
N VAL A 36 -26.01 8.13 33.17
CA VAL A 36 -25.24 7.40 32.16
C VAL A 36 -25.73 7.84 30.79
N GLY A 37 -24.83 8.35 29.96
CA GLY A 37 -25.11 8.78 28.59
C GLY A 37 -24.11 8.17 27.60
N GLN A 38 -24.46 8.20 26.31
CA GLN A 38 -23.51 7.84 25.27
C GLN A 38 -22.45 8.92 25.11
N ASN A 39 -21.19 8.51 25.01
CA ASN A 39 -20.09 9.43 24.72
C ASN A 39 -19.91 9.55 23.19
N VAL A 40 -20.74 10.40 22.59
CA VAL A 40 -20.73 10.64 21.14
C VAL A 40 -19.45 11.36 20.70
N ASP A 41 -18.90 12.24 21.55
CA ASP A 41 -17.70 13.02 21.22
C ASP A 41 -16.47 12.13 21.02
N SER A 42 -16.28 11.11 21.86
CA SER A 42 -15.22 10.13 21.65
C SER A 42 -15.38 9.36 20.34
N LEU A 43 -16.61 8.97 19.97
CA LEU A 43 -16.87 8.30 18.69
C LEU A 43 -16.56 9.21 17.49
N VAL A 44 -16.95 10.49 17.55
CA VAL A 44 -16.60 11.48 16.52
C VAL A 44 -15.08 11.59 16.38
N SER A 45 -14.36 11.70 17.50
CA SER A 45 -12.90 11.78 17.49
C SER A 45 -12.21 10.55 16.89
N GLU A 46 -12.69 9.34 17.21
CA GLU A 46 -12.16 8.09 16.65
C GLU A 46 -12.43 7.99 15.15
N LEU A 47 -13.62 8.39 14.69
CA LEU A 47 -13.96 8.40 13.26
C LEU A 47 -13.17 9.44 12.49
N THR A 48 -12.93 10.63 13.05
CA THR A 48 -12.05 11.65 12.46
C THR A 48 -10.63 11.10 12.29
N THR A 49 -10.09 10.47 13.34
CA THR A 49 -8.75 9.86 13.29
C THR A 49 -8.65 8.80 12.19
N PHE A 50 -9.70 7.98 12.03
CA PHE A 50 -9.78 7.00 10.95
C PHE A 50 -9.80 7.67 9.56
N ILE A 51 -10.62 8.70 9.37
CA ILE A 51 -10.75 9.45 8.12
C ILE A 51 -9.42 10.10 7.74
N ASP A 52 -8.73 10.69 8.71
CA ASP A 52 -7.42 11.30 8.50
C ASP A 52 -6.37 10.26 8.08
N GLY A 53 -6.34 9.09 8.75
CA GLY A 53 -5.45 8.00 8.38
C GLY A 53 -5.72 7.46 6.97
N TYR A 54 -6.99 7.32 6.58
CA TYR A 54 -7.36 6.92 5.24
C TYR A 54 -6.96 7.96 4.18
N ASN A 55 -7.25 9.24 4.43
CA ASN A 55 -6.91 10.33 3.52
C ASN A 55 -5.40 10.47 3.36
N ALA A 56 -4.62 10.36 4.45
CA ALA A 56 -3.16 10.37 4.40
C ALA A 56 -2.60 9.19 3.58
N ALA A 57 -3.23 8.02 3.64
CA ALA A 57 -2.83 6.88 2.82
C ALA A 57 -3.08 7.15 1.32
N LEU A 58 -4.21 7.76 0.97
CA LEU A 58 -4.48 8.19 -0.41
C LEU A 58 -3.50 9.27 -0.87
N ASP A 59 -3.24 10.28 -0.05
CA ASP A 59 -2.26 11.34 -0.35
C ASP A 59 -0.89 10.75 -0.64
N ARG A 60 -0.46 9.73 0.12
CA ARG A 60 0.80 9.03 -0.11
C ARG A 60 0.80 8.22 -1.41
N ILE A 61 -0.31 7.56 -1.73
CA ILE A 61 -0.48 6.84 -3.01
C ILE A 61 -0.37 7.81 -4.19
N ASP A 62 -1.07 8.94 -4.12
CA ASP A 62 -1.09 9.95 -5.17
C ASP A 62 0.30 10.58 -5.32
N GLU A 63 0.98 10.90 -4.21
CA GLU A 63 2.36 11.38 -4.23
C GLU A 63 3.32 10.42 -4.95
N LEU A 64 3.19 9.12 -4.69
CA LEU A 64 4.07 8.09 -5.24
C LEU A 64 3.73 7.72 -6.69
N THR A 65 2.50 7.95 -7.14
CA THR A 65 2.01 7.56 -8.47
C THR A 65 1.74 8.73 -9.41
N ARG A 66 1.96 9.98 -8.96
CA ARG A 66 1.75 11.17 -9.80
C ARG A 66 2.71 11.25 -10.99
N TYR A 67 2.28 11.99 -11.99
CA TYR A 67 3.12 12.52 -13.04
C TYR A 67 2.81 14.01 -13.21
N ASP A 68 3.84 14.83 -13.06
CA ASP A 68 3.78 16.26 -13.27
C ASP A 68 4.17 16.55 -14.73
N VAL A 69 3.20 17.05 -15.50
CA VAL A 69 3.36 17.35 -16.93
C VAL A 69 4.24 18.57 -17.18
N ASP A 70 4.30 19.51 -16.22
CA ASP A 70 5.05 20.76 -16.36
C ASP A 70 6.53 20.56 -16.05
N THR A 71 6.81 19.78 -14.99
CA THR A 71 8.19 19.47 -14.58
C THR A 71 8.72 18.16 -15.16
N ASN A 72 7.88 17.39 -15.84
CA ASN A 72 8.16 16.04 -16.35
C ASN A 72 8.68 15.10 -15.23
N GLN A 73 8.24 15.34 -13.99
CA GLN A 73 8.62 14.55 -12.82
C GLN A 73 7.60 13.46 -12.56
N LYS A 74 8.08 12.26 -12.30
CA LYS A 74 7.26 11.10 -11.95
C LYS A 74 7.49 10.71 -10.50
N GLY A 75 6.41 10.31 -9.82
CA GLY A 75 6.49 9.63 -8.54
C GLY A 75 7.24 8.30 -8.66
N LEU A 76 7.81 7.83 -7.55
CA LEU A 76 8.65 6.62 -7.53
C LEU A 76 7.92 5.38 -8.07
N LEU A 77 6.61 5.29 -7.83
CA LEU A 77 5.76 4.18 -8.22
C LEU A 77 4.86 4.54 -9.42
N PHE A 78 5.26 5.53 -10.21
CA PHE A 78 4.54 5.89 -11.43
C PHE A 78 4.48 4.69 -12.40
N GLY A 79 3.27 4.36 -12.86
CA GLY A 79 3.01 3.20 -13.71
C GLY A 79 2.94 1.85 -12.97
N GLU A 80 3.06 1.85 -11.65
CA GLU A 80 2.92 0.65 -10.83
C GLU A 80 1.43 0.35 -10.58
N ASN A 81 0.94 -0.77 -11.12
CA ASN A 81 -0.47 -1.12 -11.10
C ASN A 81 -0.95 -1.65 -9.74
N THR A 82 -0.06 -2.23 -8.92
CA THR A 82 -0.40 -2.81 -7.60
C THR A 82 -0.88 -1.72 -6.63
N VAL A 83 -0.31 -0.53 -6.69
CA VAL A 83 -0.68 0.65 -5.89
C VAL A 83 -2.03 1.21 -6.35
N LEU A 84 -2.31 1.23 -7.66
CA LEU A 84 -3.63 1.59 -8.17
C LEU A 84 -4.70 0.59 -7.74
N GLN A 85 -4.39 -0.71 -7.80
CA GLN A 85 -5.28 -1.76 -7.30
C GLN A 85 -5.54 -1.64 -5.80
N LEU A 86 -4.56 -1.20 -5.01
CA LEU A 86 -4.71 -0.92 -3.59
C LEU A 86 -5.73 0.20 -3.36
N ARG A 87 -5.57 1.35 -4.02
CA ARG A 87 -6.51 2.48 -3.96
C ARG A 87 -7.93 2.02 -4.29
N ASP A 88 -8.09 1.26 -5.37
CA ASP A 88 -9.39 0.74 -5.80
C ASP A 88 -10.01 -0.24 -4.79
N ARG A 89 -9.21 -1.13 -4.19
CA ARG A 89 -9.70 -2.06 -3.15
C ARG A 89 -10.21 -1.29 -1.94
N LEU A 90 -9.48 -0.28 -1.47
CA LEU A 90 -9.90 0.54 -0.33
C LEU A 90 -11.17 1.33 -0.65
N ASN A 91 -11.23 1.96 -1.83
CA ASN A 91 -12.42 2.67 -2.31
C ASN A 91 -13.64 1.75 -2.37
N ARG A 92 -13.52 0.56 -2.98
CA ARG A 92 -14.63 -0.40 -3.11
C ARG A 92 -15.15 -0.89 -1.76
N GLU A 93 -14.27 -1.10 -0.78
CA GLU A 93 -14.71 -1.53 0.56
C GLU A 93 -15.52 -0.45 1.28
N LEU A 94 -15.13 0.82 1.15
CA LEU A 94 -15.82 1.93 1.79
C LEU A 94 -17.08 2.36 1.05
N ALA A 95 -17.11 2.21 -0.27
CA ALA A 95 -18.29 2.45 -1.11
C ALA A 95 -19.32 1.32 -1.05
N ARG A 96 -19.02 0.23 -0.33
CA ARG A 96 -19.90 -0.94 -0.27
C ARG A 96 -21.24 -0.61 0.41
N ALA A 97 -22.32 -1.09 -0.18
CA ALA A 97 -23.64 -1.09 0.43
C ALA A 97 -23.93 -2.40 1.17
N LEU A 98 -24.48 -2.31 2.38
CA LEU A 98 -25.04 -3.45 3.10
C LEU A 98 -26.41 -3.86 2.53
N PRO A 99 -26.87 -5.10 2.80
CA PRO A 99 -28.16 -5.60 2.33
C PRO A 99 -29.35 -4.76 2.78
N ASP A 100 -30.48 -4.94 2.11
CA ASP A 100 -31.74 -4.23 2.42
C ASP A 100 -32.27 -4.51 3.84
N SER A 101 -31.80 -5.58 4.49
CA SER A 101 -32.14 -5.89 5.88
C SER A 101 -31.52 -4.95 6.92
N TYR A 102 -30.61 -4.06 6.50
CA TYR A 102 -29.99 -3.05 7.35
C TYR A 102 -30.69 -1.71 7.18
N ILE A 103 -31.00 -1.04 8.31
CA ILE A 103 -31.57 0.32 8.33
C ILE A 103 -30.58 1.31 7.70
N LEU A 104 -29.33 1.25 8.14
CA LEU A 104 -28.21 2.02 7.59
C LEU A 104 -27.35 1.11 6.72
N ARG A 105 -27.25 1.46 5.44
CA ARG A 105 -26.63 0.59 4.43
C ARG A 105 -25.28 1.08 3.93
N GLN A 106 -25.03 2.37 4.01
CA GLN A 106 -23.84 3.02 3.46
C GLN A 106 -23.31 4.05 4.45
N LEU A 107 -22.01 4.33 4.37
CA LEU A 107 -21.34 5.37 5.14
C LEU A 107 -22.02 6.75 5.00
N ALA A 108 -22.57 7.04 3.83
CA ALA A 108 -23.29 8.30 3.58
C ALA A 108 -24.50 8.48 4.51
N GLY A 109 -25.13 7.38 4.94
CA GLY A 109 -26.26 7.40 5.89
C GLY A 109 -25.89 7.84 7.31
N VAL A 110 -24.59 7.84 7.64
CA VAL A 110 -24.05 8.33 8.92
C VAL A 110 -23.17 9.58 8.75
N GLY A 111 -23.30 10.27 7.61
CA GLY A 111 -22.55 11.49 7.34
C GLY A 111 -21.13 11.29 6.82
N ILE A 112 -20.69 10.06 6.54
CA ILE A 112 -19.37 9.80 5.97
C ILE A 112 -19.50 9.69 4.45
N THR A 113 -18.93 10.66 3.73
CA THR A 113 -19.02 10.76 2.27
C THR A 113 -17.64 10.74 1.62
N THR A 114 -17.56 10.30 0.38
CA THR A 114 -16.35 10.34 -0.43
C THR A 114 -16.36 11.55 -1.36
N LEU A 115 -15.22 12.21 -1.53
CA LEU A 115 -15.02 13.41 -2.33
C LEU A 115 -14.04 13.16 -3.48
N ASP A 116 -14.27 13.82 -4.61
CA ASP A 116 -13.29 13.92 -5.70
C ASP A 116 -12.23 14.99 -5.40
N GLU A 117 -11.26 15.15 -6.30
CA GLU A 117 -10.19 16.15 -6.19
C GLU A 117 -10.71 17.60 -6.22
N SER A 118 -11.92 17.81 -6.76
CA SER A 118 -12.61 19.10 -6.80
C SER A 118 -13.51 19.35 -5.57
N GLY A 119 -13.55 18.40 -4.62
CA GLY A 119 -14.36 18.49 -3.42
C GLY A 119 -15.84 18.12 -3.61
N ASN A 120 -16.23 17.54 -4.76
CA ASN A 120 -17.59 17.07 -5.01
C ASN A 120 -17.80 15.68 -4.42
N VAL A 121 -19.00 15.43 -3.91
CA VAL A 121 -19.37 14.10 -3.40
C VAL A 121 -19.51 13.11 -4.55
N ILE A 122 -18.69 12.05 -4.55
CA ILE A 122 -18.68 10.98 -5.55
C ILE A 122 -18.62 9.61 -4.88
N GLY A 123 -18.68 8.51 -5.63
CA GLY A 123 -18.60 7.13 -5.12
C GLY A 123 -17.18 6.56 -4.90
N GLY A 124 -16.20 7.39 -4.52
CA GLY A 124 -14.80 6.99 -4.26
C GLY A 124 -13.91 8.21 -3.95
N GLY A 125 -12.69 8.02 -3.44
CA GLY A 125 -11.79 9.15 -3.13
C GLY A 125 -11.77 9.55 -1.66
N ARG A 126 -11.40 10.81 -1.36
CA ARG A 126 -11.13 11.27 0.02
C ARG A 126 -12.38 11.18 0.89
N LEU A 127 -12.27 10.78 2.14
CA LEU A 127 -13.38 10.78 3.08
C LEU A 127 -13.57 12.15 3.72
N ARG A 128 -14.84 12.51 3.96
CA ARG A 128 -15.27 13.65 4.76
C ARG A 128 -16.39 13.23 5.73
N LEU A 129 -16.29 13.72 6.96
CA LEU A 129 -17.33 13.58 7.98
C LEU A 129 -18.25 14.82 8.03
N ASP A 130 -19.55 14.57 7.96
CA ASP A 130 -20.59 15.49 8.42
C ASP A 130 -20.95 15.10 9.86
N GLU A 131 -20.36 15.81 10.81
CA GLU A 131 -20.49 15.51 12.24
C GLU A 131 -21.94 15.61 12.72
N GLN A 132 -22.70 16.58 12.21
CA GLN A 132 -24.10 16.74 12.60
C GLN A 132 -24.93 15.53 12.18
N LYS A 133 -24.77 15.07 10.93
CA LYS A 133 -25.46 13.84 10.47
C LYS A 133 -25.07 12.60 11.26
N LEU A 134 -23.81 12.49 11.67
CA LEU A 134 -23.37 11.39 12.52
C LEU A 134 -24.06 11.45 13.89
N ARG A 135 -24.11 12.63 14.52
CA ARG A 135 -24.79 12.85 15.80
C ARG A 135 -26.28 12.58 15.71
N ASP A 136 -26.92 13.01 14.62
CA ASP A 136 -28.34 12.75 14.36
C ASP A 136 -28.61 11.26 14.16
N ALA A 137 -27.77 10.56 13.39
CA ALA A 137 -27.88 9.11 13.19
C ALA A 137 -27.68 8.32 14.49
N LEU A 138 -26.70 8.69 15.31
CA LEU A 138 -26.48 8.09 16.63
C LEU A 138 -27.63 8.36 17.61
N SER A 139 -28.22 9.55 17.55
CA SER A 139 -29.38 9.88 18.38
C SER A 139 -30.65 9.14 17.96
N ALA A 140 -30.81 8.90 16.66
CA ALA A 140 -31.97 8.19 16.10
C ALA A 140 -31.91 6.67 16.34
N ASP A 141 -30.79 6.03 16.00
CA ASP A 141 -30.59 4.60 16.20
C ASP A 141 -29.10 4.23 16.35
N PRO A 142 -28.58 4.22 17.60
CA PRO A 142 -27.20 3.85 17.87
C PRO A 142 -26.88 2.40 17.46
N ALA A 143 -27.86 1.49 17.53
CA ALA A 143 -27.67 0.08 17.20
C ALA A 143 -27.54 -0.13 15.68
N ALA A 144 -28.26 0.65 14.88
CA ALA A 144 -28.09 0.68 13.42
C ALA A 144 -26.70 1.21 13.03
N VAL A 145 -26.21 2.27 13.68
CA VAL A 145 -24.86 2.81 13.44
C VAL A 145 -23.80 1.76 13.80
N GLN A 146 -23.90 1.14 14.98
CA GLN A 146 -23.00 0.06 15.38
C GLN A 146 -23.03 -1.11 14.38
N SER A 147 -24.22 -1.45 13.89
CA SER A 147 -24.41 -2.54 12.94
C SER A 147 -23.74 -2.27 11.59
N LEU A 148 -23.80 -1.02 11.10
CA LEU A 148 -23.13 -0.60 9.86
C LEU A 148 -21.63 -0.88 9.90
N PHE A 149 -20.97 -0.59 11.03
CA PHE A 149 -19.52 -0.69 11.14
C PHE A 149 -19.02 -2.08 11.56
N THR A 150 -19.71 -2.75 12.49
CA THR A 150 -19.12 -3.88 13.23
C THR A 150 -19.86 -5.20 13.12
N LYS A 151 -21.10 -5.22 12.61
CA LYS A 151 -21.92 -6.44 12.65
C LYS A 151 -21.34 -7.53 11.76
N VAL A 152 -21.21 -8.73 12.31
CA VAL A 152 -20.89 -9.93 11.54
C VAL A 152 -22.11 -10.84 11.61
N THR A 153 -22.70 -11.13 10.47
CA THR A 153 -23.84 -12.05 10.36
C THR A 153 -23.36 -13.36 9.77
N THR A 154 -23.61 -14.46 10.47
CA THR A 154 -23.40 -15.81 9.96
C THR A 154 -24.72 -16.45 9.53
N VAL A 155 -24.67 -17.26 8.48
CA VAL A 155 -25.77 -18.10 8.04
C VAL A 155 -25.30 -19.54 8.08
N LYS A 156 -26.17 -20.44 8.53
CA LYS A 156 -25.90 -21.88 8.46
C LYS A 156 -25.98 -22.35 7.02
N GLY A 157 -24.90 -22.93 6.51
CA GLY A 157 -24.89 -23.62 5.24
C GLY A 157 -25.75 -24.89 5.29
N ALA A 158 -26.02 -25.46 4.12
CA ALA A 158 -26.73 -26.74 4.00
C ALA A 158 -25.98 -27.91 4.68
N ASP A 159 -24.68 -27.75 4.90
CA ASP A 159 -23.78 -28.63 5.65
C ASP A 159 -23.81 -28.39 7.18
N GLY A 160 -24.68 -27.49 7.66
CA GLY A 160 -24.79 -27.14 9.08
C GLY A 160 -23.67 -26.24 9.61
N GLN A 161 -22.72 -25.84 8.76
CA GLN A 161 -21.59 -25.00 9.13
C GLN A 161 -21.96 -23.51 9.06
N ASP A 162 -21.53 -22.74 10.06
CA ASP A 162 -21.72 -21.29 10.05
C ASP A 162 -20.79 -20.66 9.01
N ARG A 163 -21.36 -19.99 8.01
CA ARG A 163 -20.64 -19.19 7.02
C ARG A 163 -20.92 -17.72 7.26
N VAL A 164 -19.88 -16.89 7.23
CA VAL A 164 -20.05 -15.43 7.29
C VAL A 164 -20.80 -14.99 6.03
N SER A 165 -21.99 -14.42 6.23
CA SER A 165 -22.84 -13.90 5.16
C SER A 165 -22.51 -12.44 4.89
N TYR A 166 -22.46 -11.63 5.96
CA TYR A 166 -22.20 -10.19 5.86
C TYR A 166 -21.33 -9.71 7.01
N VAL A 167 -20.48 -8.73 6.69
CA VAL A 167 -19.53 -8.12 7.62
C VAL A 167 -19.78 -6.61 7.57
N GLY A 168 -19.70 -5.93 8.71
CA GLY A 168 -19.73 -4.48 8.78
C GLY A 168 -18.55 -3.87 8.02
N ILE A 169 -18.65 -2.59 7.71
CA ILE A 169 -17.68 -1.92 6.84
C ILE A 169 -16.27 -1.97 7.46
N PHE A 170 -16.13 -1.71 8.77
CA PHE A 170 -14.81 -1.74 9.42
C PHE A 170 -14.26 -3.15 9.63
N ALA A 171 -15.12 -4.12 9.95
CA ALA A 171 -14.68 -5.50 10.06
C ALA A 171 -14.20 -6.06 8.70
N SER A 172 -14.82 -5.64 7.60
CA SER A 172 -14.37 -6.00 6.25
C SER A 172 -13.08 -5.26 5.88
N LEU A 173 -13.04 -3.95 6.12
CA LEU A 173 -11.86 -3.13 5.87
C LEU A 173 -10.64 -3.66 6.62
N LYS A 174 -10.80 -4.12 7.87
CA LYS A 174 -9.73 -4.77 8.64
C LYS A 174 -9.19 -6.02 7.93
N ASN A 175 -10.05 -6.85 7.36
CA ASN A 175 -9.63 -8.02 6.59
C ASN A 175 -8.90 -7.62 5.30
N THR A 176 -9.42 -6.62 4.59
CA THR A 176 -8.79 -6.06 3.39
C THR A 176 -7.41 -5.49 3.71
N LEU A 177 -7.30 -4.65 4.73
CA LEU A 177 -6.02 -4.12 5.21
C LEU A 177 -5.05 -5.24 5.56
N ARG A 178 -5.49 -6.29 6.27
CA ARG A 178 -4.65 -7.45 6.56
C ARG A 178 -4.16 -8.15 5.30
N SER A 179 -5.01 -8.32 4.29
CA SER A 179 -4.61 -8.93 3.00
C SER A 179 -3.61 -8.08 2.21
N ILE A 180 -3.53 -6.79 2.50
CA ILE A 180 -2.61 -5.86 1.85
C ILE A 180 -1.29 -5.82 2.61
N THR A 181 -1.36 -5.67 3.94
CA THR A 181 -0.22 -5.32 4.80
C THR A 181 0.39 -6.49 5.57
N SER A 182 -0.18 -7.70 5.47
CA SER A 182 0.38 -8.90 6.09
C SER A 182 1.85 -9.06 5.70
N SER A 183 2.71 -9.23 6.70
CA SER A 183 4.15 -9.39 6.50
C SER A 183 4.55 -10.74 5.89
N THR A 184 3.63 -11.70 5.83
CA THR A 184 3.91 -13.06 5.33
C THR A 184 3.29 -13.32 3.97
N SER A 185 2.11 -12.75 3.70
CA SER A 185 1.31 -13.04 2.50
C SER A 185 0.47 -11.84 2.05
N GLY A 186 0.89 -10.65 2.44
CA GLY A 186 0.24 -9.42 2.03
C GLY A 186 0.61 -9.06 0.60
N LEU A 187 -0.31 -8.45 -0.13
CA LEU A 187 -0.10 -7.99 -1.51
C LEU A 187 1.13 -7.07 -1.64
N LEU A 188 1.41 -6.22 -0.64
CA LEU A 188 2.62 -5.38 -0.65
C LEU A 188 3.90 -6.18 -0.44
N MET A 189 3.87 -7.20 0.43
CA MET A 189 5.00 -8.09 0.65
C MET A 189 5.31 -8.91 -0.60
N ASP A 190 4.28 -9.47 -1.24
CA ASP A 190 4.43 -10.23 -2.47
C ASP A 190 5.02 -9.37 -3.60
N GLN A 191 4.59 -8.12 -3.71
CA GLN A 191 5.15 -7.19 -4.68
C GLN A 191 6.62 -6.85 -4.37
N SER A 192 6.96 -6.64 -3.10
CA SER A 192 8.34 -6.40 -2.66
C SER A 192 9.25 -7.58 -3.02
N ASN A 193 8.80 -8.82 -2.77
CA ASN A 193 9.57 -10.02 -3.10
C ASN A 193 9.76 -10.17 -4.62
N ARG A 194 8.71 -9.94 -5.41
CA ARG A 194 8.83 -9.97 -6.89
C ARG A 194 9.84 -8.95 -7.41
N LEU A 195 9.87 -7.75 -6.83
CA LEU A 195 10.85 -6.72 -7.20
C LEU A 195 12.27 -7.13 -6.81
N ALA A 196 12.46 -7.79 -5.67
CA ALA A 196 13.75 -8.34 -5.26
C ALA A 196 14.22 -9.44 -6.23
N ASP A 197 13.35 -10.40 -6.58
CA ASP A 197 13.67 -11.47 -7.53
C ASP A 197 14.04 -10.91 -8.93
N GLN A 198 13.35 -9.85 -9.37
CA GLN A 198 13.68 -9.16 -10.62
C GLN A 198 15.04 -8.49 -10.56
N LEU A 199 15.37 -7.87 -9.43
CA LEU A 199 16.67 -7.23 -9.21
C LEU A 199 17.80 -8.27 -9.29
N ASP A 200 17.62 -9.42 -8.65
CA ASP A 200 18.60 -10.50 -8.69
C ASP A 200 18.82 -11.03 -10.11
N LEU A 201 17.73 -11.28 -10.86
CA LEU A 201 17.82 -11.68 -12.27
C LEU A 201 18.55 -10.64 -13.12
N TYR A 202 18.32 -9.35 -12.89
CA TYR A 202 19.01 -8.29 -13.64
C TYR A 202 20.49 -8.21 -13.29
N ASN A 203 20.86 -8.41 -12.03
CA ASN A 203 22.25 -8.46 -11.61
C ASN A 203 23.00 -9.63 -12.27
N GLU A 204 22.40 -10.83 -12.30
CA GLU A 204 22.98 -11.98 -12.99
C GLU A 204 23.15 -11.73 -14.51
N ARG A 205 22.18 -11.07 -15.15
CA ARG A 205 22.27 -10.72 -16.57
C ARG A 205 23.38 -9.70 -16.82
N ALA A 206 23.52 -8.69 -15.96
CA ALA A 206 24.58 -7.71 -16.06
C ALA A 206 25.96 -8.37 -15.94
N GLU A 207 26.14 -9.29 -14.99
CA GLU A 207 27.40 -10.02 -14.81
C GLU A 207 27.75 -10.87 -16.03
N ASN A 208 26.77 -11.59 -16.60
CA ASN A 208 26.99 -12.38 -17.80
C ASN A 208 27.31 -11.53 -19.03
N MET A 209 26.69 -10.35 -19.15
CA MET A 209 27.01 -9.39 -20.20
C MET A 209 28.45 -8.88 -20.06
N GLN A 210 28.87 -8.54 -18.84
CA GLN A 210 30.24 -8.11 -18.56
C GLN A 210 31.25 -9.19 -19.00
N LYS A 211 31.03 -10.45 -18.61
CA LYS A 211 31.88 -11.58 -19.03
C LYS A 211 31.95 -11.72 -20.57
N LEU A 212 30.87 -11.43 -21.28
CA LEU A 212 30.84 -11.48 -22.74
C LEU A 212 31.62 -10.30 -23.36
N LEU A 213 31.48 -9.11 -22.81
CA LEU A 213 32.24 -7.93 -23.23
C LEU A 213 33.74 -8.13 -23.04
N ASP A 214 34.16 -8.66 -21.88
CA ASP A 214 35.58 -8.93 -21.58
C ASP A 214 36.18 -9.93 -22.59
N ARG A 215 35.42 -10.97 -22.97
CA ARG A 215 35.85 -11.94 -24.00
C ARG A 215 35.97 -11.30 -25.38
N LYS A 216 35.04 -10.40 -25.74
CA LYS A 216 35.10 -9.68 -27.02
C LYS A 216 36.32 -8.76 -27.06
N GLU A 217 36.58 -8.04 -25.97
CA GLU A 217 37.77 -7.20 -25.83
C GLU A 217 39.05 -8.02 -25.99
N ALA A 218 39.19 -9.15 -25.27
CA ALA A 218 40.33 -10.04 -25.40
C ALA A 218 40.54 -10.57 -26.84
N ASN A 219 39.44 -10.93 -27.52
CA ASN A 219 39.50 -11.36 -28.92
C ASN A 219 39.94 -10.23 -29.86
N TYR A 220 39.45 -9.00 -29.66
CA TYR A 220 39.87 -7.85 -30.45
C TYR A 220 41.34 -7.50 -30.23
N TYR A 221 41.85 -7.57 -28.99
CA TYR A 221 43.29 -7.42 -28.74
C TYR A 221 44.11 -8.49 -29.46
N ALA A 222 43.69 -9.76 -29.42
CA ALA A 222 44.39 -10.83 -30.13
C ALA A 222 44.39 -10.63 -31.65
N GLN A 223 43.26 -10.21 -32.23
CA GLN A 223 43.16 -9.88 -33.65
C GLN A 223 44.04 -8.70 -34.04
N PHE A 224 44.08 -7.66 -33.20
CA PHE A 224 44.92 -6.49 -33.40
C PHE A 224 46.41 -6.86 -33.37
N GLN A 225 46.85 -7.63 -32.38
CA GLN A 225 48.23 -8.12 -32.30
C GLN A 225 48.60 -8.99 -33.51
N ALA A 226 47.71 -9.89 -33.95
CA ALA A 226 47.94 -10.70 -35.15
C ALA A 226 48.06 -9.83 -36.43
N MET A 227 47.25 -8.78 -36.52
CA MET A 227 47.31 -7.81 -37.61
C MET A 227 48.62 -7.01 -37.60
N GLU A 228 49.08 -6.55 -36.43
CA GLU A 228 50.38 -5.90 -36.29
C GLU A 228 51.54 -6.80 -36.72
N GLN A 229 51.53 -8.08 -36.33
CA GLN A 229 52.53 -9.05 -36.76
C GLN A 229 52.49 -9.31 -38.27
N ALA A 230 51.29 -9.40 -38.85
CA ALA A 230 51.14 -9.55 -40.30
C ALA A 230 51.67 -8.32 -41.06
N LEU A 231 51.38 -7.11 -40.57
CA LEU A 231 51.92 -5.86 -41.14
C LEU A 231 53.45 -5.80 -41.03
N ALA A 232 54.03 -6.15 -39.89
CA ALA A 232 55.48 -6.20 -39.72
C ALA A 232 56.14 -7.20 -40.70
N ARG A 233 55.52 -8.36 -40.93
CA ARG A 233 55.96 -9.33 -41.94
C ARG A 233 55.80 -8.83 -43.37
N LEU A 234 54.77 -8.05 -43.67
CA LEU A 234 54.59 -7.45 -44.99
C LEU A 234 55.62 -6.35 -45.24
N GLN A 235 55.91 -5.52 -44.24
CA GLN A 235 56.95 -4.49 -44.33
C GLN A 235 58.35 -5.10 -44.52
N SER A 236 58.67 -6.18 -43.81
CA SER A 236 59.94 -6.88 -43.99
C SER A 236 60.05 -7.53 -45.38
N GLN A 237 58.96 -8.11 -45.89
CA GLN A 237 58.89 -8.63 -47.27
C GLN A 237 59.04 -7.53 -48.32
N GLN A 238 58.35 -6.39 -48.14
CA GLN A 238 58.45 -5.24 -49.05
C GLN A 238 59.88 -4.67 -49.07
N SER A 239 60.55 -4.64 -47.91
CA SER A 239 61.95 -4.23 -47.80
C SER A 239 62.89 -5.19 -48.53
N ALA A 240 62.69 -6.50 -48.37
CA ALA A 240 63.47 -7.53 -49.07
C ALA A 240 63.26 -7.47 -50.60
N LEU A 241 62.02 -7.29 -51.06
CA LEU A 241 61.69 -7.10 -52.48
C LEU A 241 62.32 -5.83 -53.05
N SER A 242 62.33 -4.73 -52.28
CA SER A 242 62.97 -3.48 -52.70
C SER A 242 64.47 -3.64 -52.88
N GLN A 243 65.15 -4.35 -51.96
CA GLN A 243 66.58 -4.67 -52.06
C GLN A 243 66.89 -5.58 -53.25
N LEU A 244 66.05 -6.59 -53.51
CA LEU A 244 66.14 -7.43 -54.70
C LEU A 244 65.98 -6.61 -55.99
N SER A 245 65.01 -5.69 -56.05
CA SER A 245 64.83 -4.82 -57.21
C SER A 245 66.04 -3.90 -57.46
N GLY A 246 66.66 -3.40 -56.39
CA GLY A 246 67.88 -2.60 -56.45
C GLY A 246 69.07 -3.39 -57.01
N LEU A 247 69.23 -4.64 -56.57
CA LEU A 247 70.24 -5.58 -57.10
C LEU A 247 70.01 -5.92 -58.57
N THR A 248 68.76 -6.13 -58.99
CA THR A 248 68.45 -6.36 -60.41
C THR A 248 68.71 -5.13 -61.29
N SER A 249 68.56 -3.91 -60.76
CA SER A 249 68.94 -2.70 -61.49
C SER A 249 70.45 -2.59 -61.67
N TRP A 250 71.23 -2.97 -60.65
CA TRP A 250 72.70 -2.99 -60.66
C TRP A 250 73.28 -4.03 -61.63
N LEU A 251 72.65 -5.21 -61.71
CA LEU A 251 73.01 -6.26 -62.67
C LEU A 251 72.62 -5.91 -64.11
N SER A 252 71.62 -5.04 -64.30
CA SER A 252 71.23 -4.55 -65.64
C SER A 252 72.12 -3.42 -66.17
N THR A 253 72.73 -2.61 -65.29
CA THR A 253 73.68 -1.55 -65.68
C THR A 253 75.12 -2.04 -65.84
N SER A 254 75.48 -3.23 -65.34
CA SER A 254 76.80 -3.82 -65.55
C SER A 254 76.93 -4.69 -66.81
N SER A 255 75.90 -4.74 -67.68
CA SER A 255 75.87 -5.56 -68.90
C SER A 255 75.63 -4.77 -70.20
N SER A 256 75.89 -3.46 -70.20
CA SER A 256 76.06 -2.63 -71.41
C SER A 256 77.45 -2.01 -71.43
#